data_AF-A0A9W5W851-F1
#
_entry.id   AF-A0A9W5W851-F1
#
_cell.length_a   1.000
_cell.length_b   1.000
_cell.length_c   1.000
_cell.angle_alpha   90.00
_cell.angle_beta   90.00
_cell.angle_gamma   90.00
#
_symmetry.space_group_name_H-M   'P 1'
#
loop_
_entity.id
_entity.type
_entity.pdbx_description
1 polymer ?
#
loop_
_entity_poly.entity_id
_entity_poly.type
_entity_poly.pdbx_seq_one_letter_code
_entity_poly.pdbx_strand_id
1 'polypeptide(L)'
;MYPSPSTTGRRRWIAFAIAGAVAVGAIGFAGGRWWTENRYPMLKDPAFANLDYTYKEIMQDYLNGAKSSELIHGAAEGMTASLDDPYSEYFTGQQGEDYVQHFDDQIVGIGVEIRQEDGQFIINSALKGAPAEQAGLLKGDAITAVDGVPMRGKTLSELVKQTRGVEGTKVKITIVRVGLTEPFDVTLIRKPVPIRTVTSKLLPGGVGMVQISRFAEKTDVEFNQAVDSLLDKGMKGLLLDLRMNPGGLVDSTIGIANRLVPKDKVLLQVVNKNGSRKITYRSEQKEPWTIPIVVLIDESSASSAEVLAAALRDSAGAKLVGVKSFGKGIVQTFRQFGDGSVLKLTESQWRTPSGKWIHEKGIEPDVKAVLPAYARLPVLPTDEVLKEGAYGQGVKTLEEMLMAVGYDPGNPEGIFDADTAAAVEQFQRDEKLTPTGMMSGRTAFKLMDRLRAKLAEDDPQVDTARDTLQAIMTKQP
;
A
#
# COMPACT_ATOMS: atom_id res chain seq x y z
N MET A 1 50.31 74.33 -33.63
CA MET A 1 49.98 73.94 -32.24
C MET A 1 48.50 73.62 -32.18
N TYR A 2 48.13 72.33 -32.21
CA TYR A 2 46.79 71.92 -31.80
C TYR A 2 46.68 72.19 -30.30
N PRO A 3 45.61 72.85 -29.80
CA PRO A 3 45.47 73.06 -28.37
C PRO A 3 45.45 71.69 -27.70
N SER A 4 46.40 71.45 -26.78
CA SER A 4 46.34 70.31 -25.88
C SER A 4 44.97 70.34 -25.21
N PRO A 5 44.17 69.25 -25.26
CA PRO A 5 42.84 69.26 -24.67
C PRO A 5 42.98 69.67 -23.21
N SER A 6 42.25 70.72 -22.82
CA SER A 6 42.33 71.24 -21.45
C SER A 6 42.13 70.08 -20.47
N THR A 7 42.90 70.06 -19.38
CA THR A 7 42.77 69.05 -18.32
C THR A 7 41.32 68.88 -17.86
N THR A 8 40.54 69.96 -17.94
CA THR A 8 39.09 70.03 -17.73
C THR A 8 38.27 69.23 -18.75
N GLY A 9 38.59 69.29 -20.04
CA GLY A 9 37.89 68.54 -21.10
C GLY A 9 38.10 67.02 -21.01
N ARG A 10 39.32 66.58 -20.68
CA ARG A 10 39.63 65.16 -20.45
C ARG A 10 38.97 64.63 -19.18
N ARG A 11 38.92 65.42 -18.11
CA ARG A 11 38.19 65.10 -16.87
C ARG A 11 36.68 64.97 -17.11
N ARG A 12 36.09 65.84 -17.91
CA ARG A 12 34.66 65.76 -18.30
C ARG A 12 34.36 64.50 -19.11
N TRP A 13 35.19 64.17 -20.10
CA TRP A 13 35.03 62.93 -20.89
C TRP A 13 35.14 61.67 -20.04
N ILE A 14 36.12 61.60 -19.12
CA ILE A 14 36.25 60.49 -18.17
C ILE A 14 35.01 60.41 -17.27
N ALA A 15 34.51 61.54 -16.76
CA ALA A 15 33.30 61.58 -15.95
C ALA A 15 32.06 61.09 -16.73
N PHE A 16 31.90 61.46 -17.99
CA PHE A 16 30.80 60.97 -18.84
C PHE A 16 30.93 59.48 -19.16
N ALA A 17 32.14 58.98 -19.41
CA ALA A 17 32.38 57.55 -19.65
C ALA A 17 32.07 56.71 -18.39
N ILE A 18 32.47 57.19 -17.20
CA ILE A 18 32.15 56.53 -15.92
C ILE A 18 30.64 56.56 -15.68
N ALA A 19 29.98 57.71 -15.89
CA ALA A 19 28.53 57.83 -15.74
C ALA A 19 27.77 56.91 -16.70
N GLY A 20 28.23 56.80 -17.96
CA GLY A 20 27.68 55.87 -18.94
C GLY A 20 27.85 54.41 -18.54
N ALA A 21 29.02 54.01 -18.03
CA ALA A 21 29.27 52.67 -17.54
C ALA A 21 28.39 52.32 -16.31
N VAL A 22 28.22 53.26 -15.38
CA VAL A 22 27.31 53.10 -14.22
C VAL A 22 25.86 52.96 -14.67
N ALA A 23 25.42 53.77 -15.65
CA ALA A 23 24.06 53.70 -16.18
C ALA A 23 23.78 52.36 -16.89
N VAL A 24 24.69 51.89 -17.73
CA VAL A 24 24.58 50.57 -18.40
C VAL A 24 24.57 49.45 -17.37
N GLY A 25 25.43 49.53 -16.34
CA GLY A 25 25.43 48.58 -15.21
C GLY A 25 24.10 48.57 -14.45
N ALA A 26 23.53 49.74 -14.15
CA ALA A 26 22.25 49.86 -13.45
C ALA A 26 21.08 49.33 -14.28
N ILE A 27 21.05 49.62 -15.59
CA ILE A 27 20.03 49.08 -16.52
C ILE A 27 20.19 47.57 -16.65
N GLY A 28 21.40 47.06 -16.79
CA GLY A 28 21.69 45.62 -16.84
C GLY A 28 21.27 44.92 -15.55
N PHE A 29 21.55 45.51 -14.39
CA PHE A 29 21.13 44.98 -13.09
C PHE A 29 19.61 45.00 -12.93
N ALA A 30 18.94 46.10 -13.28
CA ALA A 30 17.48 46.21 -13.23
C ALA A 30 16.81 45.22 -14.20
N GLY A 31 17.33 45.10 -15.42
CA GLY A 31 16.87 44.13 -16.41
C GLY A 31 17.09 42.68 -15.98
N GLY A 32 18.26 42.38 -15.39
CA GLY A 32 18.57 41.07 -14.83
C GLY A 32 17.68 40.71 -13.64
N ARG A 33 17.41 41.67 -12.75
CA ARG A 33 16.49 41.52 -11.63
C ARG A 33 15.06 41.27 -12.12
N TRP A 34 14.58 42.07 -13.05
CA TRP A 34 13.27 41.89 -13.67
C TRP A 34 13.13 40.51 -14.34
N TRP A 35 14.15 40.09 -15.09
CA TRP A 35 14.19 38.76 -15.71
C TRP A 35 14.14 37.64 -14.66
N THR A 36 14.92 37.77 -13.59
CA THR A 36 14.98 36.79 -12.49
C THR A 36 13.64 36.70 -11.75
N GLU A 37 13.07 37.82 -11.36
CA GLU A 37 11.78 37.87 -10.64
C GLU A 37 10.60 37.39 -11.49
N ASN A 38 10.63 37.57 -12.82
CA ASN A 38 9.61 37.01 -13.71
C ASN A 38 9.80 35.52 -13.97
N ARG A 39 11.05 35.03 -14.01
CA ARG A 39 11.33 33.61 -14.18
C ARG A 39 11.10 32.80 -12.90
N TYR A 40 11.22 33.44 -11.74
CA TYR A 40 11.09 32.84 -10.42
C TYR A 40 10.03 33.60 -9.59
N PRO A 41 8.73 33.37 -9.87
CA PRO A 41 7.64 34.12 -9.23
C PRO A 41 7.61 33.99 -7.72
N MET A 42 8.12 32.87 -7.17
CA MET A 42 8.20 32.66 -5.71
C MET A 42 9.05 33.72 -5.01
N LEU A 43 10.00 34.35 -5.70
CA LEU A 43 10.80 35.45 -5.12
C LEU A 43 9.97 36.72 -4.85
N LYS A 44 8.77 36.83 -5.44
CA LYS A 44 7.82 37.91 -5.16
C LYS A 44 6.88 37.58 -4.00
N ASP A 45 6.87 36.34 -3.51
CA ASP A 45 6.05 35.90 -2.39
C ASP A 45 6.74 36.24 -1.06
N PRO A 46 6.18 37.13 -0.22
CA PRO A 46 6.76 37.45 1.08
C PRO A 46 6.92 36.24 2.00
N ALA A 47 6.03 35.23 1.89
CA ALA A 47 6.13 34.02 2.68
C ALA A 47 7.36 33.18 2.29
N PHE A 48 7.67 33.13 0.99
CA PHE A 48 8.87 32.45 0.50
C PHE A 48 10.15 33.21 0.91
N ALA A 49 10.12 34.54 0.95
CA ALA A 49 11.23 35.34 1.46
C ALA A 49 11.50 35.05 2.95
N ASN A 50 10.44 34.90 3.76
CA ASN A 50 10.57 34.51 5.16
C ASN A 50 11.14 33.09 5.32
N LEU A 51 10.74 32.14 4.46
CA LEU A 51 11.29 30.79 4.44
C LEU A 51 12.79 30.79 4.11
N ASP A 52 13.19 31.54 3.07
CA ASP A 52 14.61 31.69 2.68
C ASP A 52 15.44 32.33 3.78
N TYR A 53 14.94 33.40 4.43
CA TYR A 53 15.59 34.01 5.59
C TYR A 53 15.74 33.02 6.74
N THR A 54 14.67 32.30 7.09
CA THR A 54 14.68 31.30 8.18
C THR A 54 15.70 30.19 7.91
N TYR A 55 15.72 29.66 6.68
CA TYR A 55 16.69 28.65 6.28
C TYR A 55 18.14 29.15 6.42
N LYS A 56 18.42 30.39 5.96
CA LYS A 56 19.76 31.00 6.06
C LYS A 56 20.19 31.24 7.50
N GLU A 57 19.31 31.80 8.33
CA GLU A 57 19.57 32.06 9.75
C GLU A 57 19.90 30.74 10.48
N ILE A 58 19.12 29.67 10.27
CA ILE A 58 19.40 28.36 10.88
C ILE A 58 20.75 27.82 10.41
N MET A 59 21.04 27.88 9.11
CA MET A 59 22.31 27.37 8.57
C MET A 59 23.55 28.15 9.07
N GLN A 60 23.39 29.42 9.44
CA GLN A 60 24.48 30.30 9.88
C GLN A 60 24.65 30.31 11.41
N ASP A 61 23.54 30.47 12.13
CA ASP A 61 23.56 30.87 13.54
C ASP A 61 23.00 29.81 14.50
N TYR A 62 22.47 28.68 14.00
CA TYR A 62 22.00 27.61 14.87
C TYR A 62 23.17 26.94 15.60
N LEU A 63 23.16 27.04 16.93
CA LEU A 63 24.25 26.62 17.83
C LEU A 63 24.79 25.21 17.58
N ASN A 64 23.92 24.24 17.23
CA ASN A 64 24.30 22.84 17.11
C ASN A 64 24.66 22.41 15.67
N GLY A 65 24.60 23.35 14.72
CA GLY A 65 24.72 23.05 13.30
C GLY A 65 23.47 22.35 12.74
N ALA A 66 23.20 22.57 11.45
CA ALA A 66 22.08 21.96 10.75
C ALA A 66 22.53 21.34 9.42
N LYS A 67 21.83 20.29 8.97
CA LYS A 67 22.03 19.73 7.64
C LYS A 67 21.01 20.30 6.68
N SER A 68 21.50 20.85 5.56
CA SER A 68 20.65 21.40 4.50
C SER A 68 19.56 20.43 4.05
N SER A 69 19.91 19.15 3.83
CA SER A 69 18.95 18.13 3.38
C SER A 69 17.80 17.92 4.37
N GLU A 70 18.09 17.86 5.68
CA GLU A 70 17.07 17.64 6.72
C GLU A 70 16.11 18.83 6.80
N LEU A 71 16.62 20.08 6.69
CA LEU A 71 15.78 21.27 6.68
C LEU A 71 14.89 21.36 5.44
N ILE A 72 15.43 21.07 4.25
CA ILE A 72 14.68 21.15 2.99
C ILE A 72 13.62 20.04 2.93
N HIS A 73 13.96 18.83 3.37
CA HIS A 73 13.01 17.73 3.48
C HIS A 73 11.89 18.06 4.47
N GLY A 74 12.21 18.55 5.67
CA GLY A 74 11.19 18.96 6.65
C GLY A 74 10.30 20.11 6.15
N ALA A 75 10.86 21.06 5.38
CA ALA A 75 10.07 22.10 4.73
C ALA A 75 9.12 21.52 3.66
N ALA A 76 9.57 20.56 2.86
CA ALA A 76 8.75 19.90 1.85
C ALA A 76 7.61 19.06 2.47
N GLU A 77 7.91 18.29 3.51
CA GLU A 77 6.91 17.57 4.32
C GLU A 77 5.86 18.55 4.88
N GLY A 78 6.31 19.64 5.50
CA GLY A 78 5.43 20.68 6.04
C GLY A 78 4.55 21.34 4.97
N MET A 79 5.08 21.59 3.77
CA MET A 79 4.30 22.12 2.64
C MET A 79 3.18 21.15 2.23
N THR A 80 3.48 19.85 2.10
CA THR A 80 2.45 18.86 1.77
C THR A 80 1.42 18.70 2.88
N ALA A 81 1.84 18.72 4.14
CA ALA A 81 0.94 18.65 5.29
C ALA A 81 -0.02 19.85 5.35
N SER A 82 0.42 21.04 4.90
CA SER A 82 -0.40 22.26 4.89
C SER A 82 -1.57 22.23 3.89
N LEU A 83 -1.67 21.20 3.05
CA LEU A 83 -2.77 21.04 2.10
C LEU A 83 -4.05 20.51 2.76
N ASP A 84 -3.98 20.05 4.03
CA ASP A 84 -5.05 19.33 4.72
C ASP A 84 -5.61 18.15 3.88
N ASP A 85 -4.78 17.61 2.99
CA ASP A 85 -5.07 16.46 2.15
C ASP A 85 -4.26 15.26 2.66
N PRO A 86 -4.88 14.27 3.32
CA PRO A 86 -4.16 13.11 3.87
C PRO A 86 -3.56 12.20 2.79
N TYR A 87 -3.80 12.49 1.50
CA TYR A 87 -3.25 11.74 0.37
C TYR A 87 -2.07 12.43 -0.32
N SER A 88 -1.80 13.70 -0.01
CA SER A 88 -0.66 14.44 -0.53
C SER A 88 0.47 14.44 0.48
N GLU A 89 1.60 13.84 0.12
CA GLU A 89 2.69 13.53 1.04
C GLU A 89 4.04 13.72 0.34
N TYR A 90 5.04 14.12 1.11
CA TYR A 90 6.43 14.10 0.68
C TYR A 90 7.18 13.02 1.45
N PHE A 91 7.75 12.06 0.73
CA PHE A 91 8.54 10.97 1.32
C PHE A 91 10.03 11.25 1.15
N THR A 92 10.82 11.03 2.20
CA THR A 92 12.25 11.34 2.21
C THR A 92 13.10 10.08 2.06
N GLY A 93 14.19 10.17 1.28
CA GLY A 93 15.18 9.10 1.10
C GLY A 93 14.55 7.70 0.93
N GLN A 94 14.83 6.79 1.87
CA GLN A 94 14.33 5.41 1.85
C GLN A 94 12.80 5.32 1.83
N GLN A 95 12.06 6.25 2.46
CA GLN A 95 10.60 6.21 2.43
C GLN A 95 10.07 6.41 1.00
N GLY A 96 10.74 7.28 0.22
CA GLY A 96 10.40 7.50 -1.18
C GLY A 96 10.70 6.28 -2.04
N GLU A 97 11.86 5.65 -1.82
CA GLU A 97 12.20 4.38 -2.48
C GLU A 97 11.21 3.26 -2.15
N ASP A 98 10.88 3.09 -0.86
CA ASP A 98 9.93 2.09 -0.39
C ASP A 98 8.52 2.33 -0.98
N TYR A 99 8.13 3.59 -1.14
CA TYR A 99 6.86 3.97 -1.77
C TYR A 99 6.83 3.58 -3.25
N VAL A 100 7.90 3.83 -4.01
CA VAL A 100 7.99 3.43 -5.43
C VAL A 100 7.97 1.91 -5.55
N GLN A 101 8.81 1.21 -4.79
CA GLN A 101 8.88 -0.26 -4.77
C GLN A 101 7.55 -0.93 -4.38
N HIS A 102 6.63 -0.21 -3.73
CA HIS A 102 5.29 -0.74 -3.47
C HIS A 102 4.54 -1.10 -4.75
N PHE A 103 4.77 -0.37 -5.85
CA PHE A 103 4.06 -0.57 -7.12
C PHE A 103 4.80 -1.51 -8.09
N ASP A 104 6.09 -1.75 -7.84
CA ASP A 104 6.90 -2.70 -8.58
C ASP A 104 6.32 -4.12 -8.47
N ASP A 105 6.56 -4.91 -9.51
CA ASP A 105 6.21 -6.34 -9.51
C ASP A 105 7.10 -7.18 -8.58
N GLN A 106 8.17 -6.56 -8.07
CA GLN A 106 9.21 -7.18 -7.26
C GLN A 106 9.57 -6.29 -6.08
N ILE A 107 9.89 -6.92 -4.95
CA ILE A 107 10.54 -6.25 -3.81
C ILE A 107 11.95 -6.77 -3.70
N VAL A 108 12.90 -5.88 -3.40
CA VAL A 108 14.28 -6.28 -3.15
C VAL A 108 14.44 -6.73 -1.70
N GLY A 109 14.83 -8.00 -1.50
CA GLY A 109 15.01 -8.56 -0.18
C GLY A 109 15.53 -9.99 -0.20
N ILE A 110 15.22 -10.75 0.85
CA ILE A 110 15.69 -12.13 1.03
C ILE A 110 14.67 -13.19 0.57
N GLY A 111 13.40 -12.82 0.42
CA GLY A 111 12.33 -13.68 -0.10
C GLY A 111 11.87 -14.79 0.83
N VAL A 112 11.37 -14.41 2.00
CA VAL A 112 10.73 -15.31 2.97
C VAL A 112 9.36 -14.80 3.35
N GLU A 113 8.45 -15.73 3.63
CA GLU A 113 7.24 -15.45 4.38
C GLU A 113 7.53 -15.72 5.86
N ILE A 114 7.26 -14.73 6.71
CA ILE A 114 7.55 -14.78 8.14
C ILE A 114 6.24 -14.69 8.91
N ARG A 115 6.13 -15.48 9.98
CA ARG A 115 5.12 -15.30 11.02
C ARG A 115 5.83 -14.93 12.33
N GLN A 116 5.13 -14.18 13.17
CA GLN A 116 5.60 -13.92 14.53
C GLN A 116 4.89 -14.88 15.49
N GLU A 117 5.66 -15.58 16.31
CA GLU A 117 5.19 -16.61 17.24
C GLU A 117 6.00 -16.49 18.54
N ASP A 118 5.35 -16.31 19.69
CA ASP A 118 6.00 -16.15 21.00
C ASP A 118 7.13 -15.09 21.04
N GLY A 119 6.94 -13.98 20.31
CA GLY A 119 7.95 -12.91 20.19
C GLY A 119 9.17 -13.26 19.32
N GLN A 120 9.13 -14.39 18.60
CA GLN A 120 10.14 -14.83 17.64
C GLN A 120 9.62 -14.70 16.20
N PHE A 121 10.53 -14.50 15.25
CA PHE A 121 10.21 -14.44 13.83
C PHE A 121 10.51 -15.77 13.16
N ILE A 122 9.47 -16.53 12.85
CA ILE A 122 9.57 -17.88 12.30
C ILE A 122 9.31 -17.85 10.80
N ILE A 123 10.21 -18.46 10.02
CA ILE A 123 10.04 -18.64 8.58
C ILE A 123 8.88 -19.61 8.36
N ASN A 124 7.84 -19.14 7.69
CA ASN A 124 6.73 -19.96 7.23
C ASN A 124 7.07 -20.68 5.93
N SER A 125 7.69 -19.97 4.99
CA SER A 125 8.16 -20.51 3.71
C SER A 125 9.30 -19.65 3.16
N ALA A 126 10.18 -20.26 2.36
CA ALA A 126 11.12 -19.54 1.51
C ALA A 126 10.57 -19.52 0.09
N LEU A 127 10.60 -18.36 -0.55
CA LEU A 127 10.05 -18.20 -1.90
C LEU A 127 10.96 -18.87 -2.93
N LYS A 128 10.33 -19.59 -3.87
CA LYS A 128 11.07 -20.34 -4.90
C LYS A 128 11.95 -19.42 -5.74
N GLY A 129 13.22 -19.78 -5.88
CA GLY A 129 14.25 -19.03 -6.59
C GLY A 129 14.80 -17.82 -5.84
N ALA A 130 14.31 -17.50 -4.64
CA ALA A 130 14.76 -16.36 -3.86
C ALA A 130 16.07 -16.65 -3.09
N PRO A 131 16.79 -15.61 -2.62
CA PRO A 131 18.04 -15.78 -1.86
C PRO A 131 17.90 -16.72 -0.66
N ALA A 132 16.79 -16.66 0.07
CA ALA A 132 16.53 -17.51 1.23
C ALA A 132 16.45 -19.01 0.89
N GLU A 133 15.76 -19.38 -0.20
CA GLU A 133 15.68 -20.77 -0.64
C GLU A 133 17.06 -21.27 -1.08
N GLN A 134 17.79 -20.45 -1.85
CA GLN A 134 19.15 -20.78 -2.32
C GLN A 134 20.14 -20.96 -1.17
N ALA A 135 19.95 -20.24 -0.06
CA ALA A 135 20.74 -20.37 1.15
C ALA A 135 20.30 -21.51 2.07
N GLY A 136 19.28 -22.28 1.69
CA GLY A 136 18.81 -23.44 2.45
C GLY A 136 18.06 -23.09 3.73
N LEU A 137 17.41 -21.93 3.79
CA LEU A 137 16.48 -21.60 4.87
C LEU A 137 15.22 -22.46 4.76
N LEU A 138 14.72 -22.93 5.90
CA LEU A 138 13.64 -23.89 5.98
C LEU A 138 12.44 -23.33 6.77
N LYS A 139 11.27 -23.91 6.51
CA LYS A 139 10.10 -23.68 7.36
C LYS A 139 10.42 -24.07 8.80
N GLY A 140 10.11 -23.18 9.74
CA GLY A 140 10.36 -23.36 11.17
C GLY A 140 11.68 -22.76 11.67
N ASP A 141 12.55 -22.27 10.78
CA ASP A 141 13.73 -21.49 11.18
C ASP A 141 13.31 -20.19 11.87
N ALA A 142 13.94 -19.86 12.99
CA ALA A 142 13.73 -18.62 13.71
C ALA A 142 14.83 -17.61 13.40
N ILE A 143 14.47 -16.41 12.92
CA ILE A 143 15.39 -15.29 12.71
C ILE A 143 15.58 -14.56 14.03
N THR A 144 16.77 -14.68 14.62
CA THR A 144 17.08 -14.12 15.95
C THR A 144 17.89 -12.83 15.90
N ALA A 145 18.62 -12.57 14.81
CA ALA A 145 19.33 -11.31 14.59
C ALA A 145 19.45 -10.98 13.09
N VAL A 146 19.57 -9.69 12.77
CA VAL A 146 19.88 -9.17 11.43
C VAL A 146 21.05 -8.20 11.54
N ASP A 147 22.11 -8.44 10.78
CA ASP A 147 23.40 -7.72 10.83
C ASP A 147 23.94 -7.56 12.26
N GLY A 148 23.74 -8.57 13.10
CA GLY A 148 24.16 -8.60 14.51
C GLY A 148 23.21 -7.86 15.47
N VAL A 149 22.16 -7.19 14.97
CA VAL A 149 21.12 -6.58 15.79
C VAL A 149 20.12 -7.65 16.23
N PRO A 150 19.94 -7.88 17.56
CA PRO A 150 18.96 -8.84 18.04
C PRO A 150 17.53 -8.45 17.66
N MET A 151 16.74 -9.44 17.23
CA MET A 151 15.35 -9.26 16.81
C MET A 151 14.34 -9.44 17.94
N ARG A 152 14.79 -9.81 19.14
CA ARG A 152 13.90 -9.96 20.30
C ARG A 152 13.28 -8.61 20.68
N GLY A 153 11.96 -8.58 20.83
CA GLY A 153 11.21 -7.36 21.16
C GLY A 153 11.04 -6.37 20.00
N LYS A 154 11.47 -6.75 18.79
CA LYS A 154 11.22 -5.98 17.57
C LYS A 154 9.88 -6.35 16.97
N THR A 155 9.35 -5.45 16.15
CA THR A 155 8.15 -5.67 15.34
C THR A 155 8.50 -6.32 14.00
N LEU A 156 7.52 -6.98 13.37
CA LEU A 156 7.69 -7.50 12.01
C LEU A 156 8.09 -6.40 11.02
N SER A 157 7.56 -5.18 11.18
CA SER A 157 7.93 -4.04 10.33
C SER A 157 9.40 -3.68 10.44
N GLU A 158 9.98 -3.72 11.64
CA GLU A 158 11.41 -3.48 11.85
C GLU A 158 12.27 -4.58 11.21
N LEU A 159 11.85 -5.85 11.33
CA LEU A 159 12.53 -6.96 10.65
C LEU A 159 12.51 -6.79 9.13
N VAL A 160 11.35 -6.46 8.56
CA VAL A 160 11.20 -6.21 7.12
C VAL A 160 12.11 -5.07 6.68
N LYS A 161 12.16 -3.96 7.43
CA LYS A 161 13.03 -2.82 7.14
C LYS A 161 14.51 -3.19 7.12
N GLN A 162 14.97 -4.10 8.00
CA GLN A 162 16.38 -4.50 8.06
C GLN A 162 16.75 -5.55 7.00
N THR A 163 15.81 -6.41 6.62
CA THR A 163 16.05 -7.47 5.63
C THR A 163 15.92 -6.99 4.19
N ARG A 164 15.16 -5.92 3.95
CA ARG A 164 15.12 -5.18 2.67
C ARG A 164 16.30 -4.21 2.55
N GLY A 165 16.49 -3.68 1.34
CA GLY A 165 17.56 -2.73 1.03
C GLY A 165 17.93 -2.77 -0.45
N VAL A 166 19.00 -2.05 -0.80
CA VAL A 166 19.47 -1.93 -2.19
C VAL A 166 19.87 -3.29 -2.78
N GLU A 167 19.53 -3.54 -4.04
CA GLU A 167 19.86 -4.77 -4.76
C GLU A 167 21.37 -5.03 -4.76
N GLY A 168 21.76 -6.30 -4.62
CA GLY A 168 23.16 -6.73 -4.64
C GLY A 168 23.91 -6.48 -3.34
N THR A 169 23.34 -5.73 -2.39
CA THR A 169 23.92 -5.59 -1.05
C THR A 169 23.75 -6.86 -0.23
N LYS A 170 24.63 -7.04 0.75
CA LYS A 170 24.59 -8.20 1.65
C LYS A 170 23.78 -7.89 2.90
N VAL A 171 23.14 -8.91 3.43
CA VAL A 171 22.52 -8.93 4.76
C VAL A 171 22.87 -10.24 5.44
N LYS A 172 23.25 -10.17 6.71
CA LYS A 172 23.53 -11.37 7.52
C LYS A 172 22.39 -11.60 8.48
N ILE A 173 21.82 -12.79 8.49
CA ILE A 173 20.80 -13.17 9.47
C ILE A 173 21.31 -14.30 10.34
N THR A 174 20.98 -14.26 11.63
CA THR A 174 21.27 -15.36 12.56
C THR A 174 20.02 -16.20 12.71
N ILE A 175 20.16 -17.51 12.50
CA ILE A 175 19.08 -18.50 12.49
C ILE A 175 19.23 -19.46 13.67
N VAL A 176 18.10 -19.76 14.32
CA VAL A 176 17.93 -20.91 15.20
C VAL A 176 17.04 -21.92 14.49
N ARG A 177 17.52 -23.16 14.36
CA ARG A 177 16.80 -24.26 13.69
C ARG A 177 16.56 -25.39 14.67
N VAL A 178 15.31 -25.86 14.75
CA VAL A 178 14.95 -27.02 15.58
C VAL A 178 15.79 -28.23 15.18
N GLY A 179 16.45 -28.86 16.15
CA GLY A 179 17.34 -30.01 15.94
C GLY A 179 18.83 -29.64 15.81
N LEU A 180 19.18 -28.35 15.74
CA LEU A 180 20.55 -27.88 15.89
C LEU A 180 20.74 -27.22 17.26
N THR A 181 21.89 -27.45 17.89
CA THR A 181 22.19 -26.93 19.24
C THR A 181 22.67 -25.48 19.23
N GLU A 182 23.36 -25.05 18.18
CA GLU A 182 23.93 -23.70 18.09
C GLU A 182 23.24 -22.89 16.98
N PRO A 183 22.98 -21.59 17.20
CA PRO A 183 22.58 -20.68 16.14
C PRO A 183 23.66 -20.58 15.06
N PHE A 184 23.27 -20.29 13.82
CA PHE A 184 24.22 -20.09 12.71
C PHE A 184 23.88 -18.86 11.88
N ASP A 185 24.92 -18.23 11.33
CA ASP A 185 24.78 -17.07 10.47
C ASP A 185 24.60 -17.48 9.00
N VAL A 186 23.70 -16.80 8.31
CA VAL A 186 23.46 -16.94 6.87
C VAL A 186 23.63 -15.56 6.25
N THR A 187 24.60 -15.43 5.33
CA THR A 187 24.78 -14.20 4.56
C THR A 187 24.06 -14.33 3.23
N LEU A 188 23.13 -13.42 2.99
CA LEU A 188 22.25 -13.37 1.82
C LEU A 188 22.61 -12.14 0.99
N ILE A 189 22.45 -12.26 -0.33
CA ILE A 189 22.53 -11.12 -1.25
C ILE A 189 21.08 -10.73 -1.55
N ARG A 190 20.73 -9.46 -1.28
CA ARG A 190 19.40 -8.94 -1.57
C ARG A 190 19.17 -8.99 -3.08
N LYS A 191 18.05 -9.59 -3.49
CA LYS A 191 17.65 -9.70 -4.90
C LYS A 191 16.18 -9.32 -5.06
N PRO A 192 15.74 -8.98 -6.27
CA PRO A 192 14.33 -8.83 -6.57
C PRO A 192 13.58 -10.14 -6.34
N VAL A 193 12.44 -10.05 -5.65
CA VAL A 193 11.56 -11.16 -5.31
C VAL A 193 10.16 -10.84 -5.80
N PRO A 194 9.53 -11.70 -6.63
CA PRO A 194 8.24 -11.40 -7.23
C PRO A 194 7.14 -11.35 -6.17
N ILE A 195 6.23 -10.39 -6.33
CA ILE A 195 5.04 -10.26 -5.47
C ILE A 195 3.84 -10.68 -6.30
N ARG A 196 3.26 -11.83 -5.95
CA ARG A 196 2.02 -12.28 -6.57
C ARG A 196 0.87 -11.40 -6.09
N THR A 197 0.19 -10.76 -7.03
CA THR A 197 -0.98 -9.93 -6.76
C THR A 197 -2.27 -10.64 -7.11
N VAL A 198 -2.20 -11.72 -7.90
CA VAL A 198 -3.36 -12.53 -8.29
C VAL A 198 -3.27 -13.95 -7.75
N THR A 199 -4.37 -14.42 -7.14
CA THR A 199 -4.58 -15.85 -6.86
C THR A 199 -5.86 -16.32 -7.54
N SER A 200 -5.94 -17.61 -7.85
CA SER A 200 -7.12 -18.18 -8.50
C SER A 200 -7.40 -19.62 -8.11
N LYS A 201 -8.68 -19.99 -8.12
CA LYS A 201 -9.15 -21.37 -7.92
C LYS A 201 -10.45 -21.63 -8.67
N LEU A 202 -10.63 -22.85 -9.16
CA LEU A 202 -11.91 -23.30 -9.72
C LEU A 202 -12.76 -23.88 -8.60
N LEU A 203 -13.92 -23.29 -8.37
CA LEU A 203 -14.93 -23.73 -7.41
C LEU A 203 -15.94 -24.68 -8.06
N PRO A 204 -16.69 -25.46 -7.25
CA PRO A 204 -17.80 -26.26 -7.75
C PRO A 204 -18.79 -25.46 -8.59
N GLY A 205 -19.40 -26.11 -9.59
CA GLY A 205 -20.32 -25.47 -10.54
C GLY A 205 -19.65 -24.70 -11.69
N GLY A 206 -18.31 -24.78 -11.81
CA GLY A 206 -17.56 -24.11 -12.87
C GLY A 206 -17.32 -22.62 -12.59
N VAL A 207 -17.36 -22.20 -11.32
CA VAL A 207 -17.08 -20.81 -10.94
C VAL A 207 -15.58 -20.64 -10.77
N GLY A 208 -14.95 -19.85 -11.62
CA GLY A 208 -13.56 -19.45 -11.45
C GLY A 208 -13.48 -18.26 -10.52
N MET A 209 -12.85 -18.43 -9.36
CA MET A 209 -12.61 -17.35 -8.43
C MET A 209 -11.21 -16.79 -8.67
N VAL A 210 -11.12 -15.48 -8.89
CA VAL A 210 -9.85 -14.75 -9.05
C VAL A 210 -9.82 -13.64 -8.03
N GLN A 211 -8.83 -13.63 -7.15
CA GLN A 211 -8.62 -12.57 -6.18
C GLN A 211 -7.47 -11.68 -6.63
N ILE A 212 -7.66 -10.36 -6.56
CA ILE A 212 -6.62 -9.37 -6.78
C ILE A 212 -6.37 -8.66 -5.45
N SER A 213 -5.17 -8.78 -4.88
CA SER A 213 -4.83 -8.17 -3.59
C SER A 213 -4.46 -6.70 -3.70
N ARG A 214 -3.89 -6.28 -4.85
CA ARG A 214 -3.52 -4.91 -5.19
C ARG A 214 -3.20 -4.80 -6.69
N PHE A 215 -3.09 -3.58 -7.21
CA PHE A 215 -2.72 -3.32 -8.61
C PHE A 215 -1.26 -2.85 -8.72
N ALA A 216 -0.34 -3.78 -8.96
CA ALA A 216 1.08 -3.55 -9.28
C ALA A 216 1.37 -3.77 -10.78
N GLU A 217 2.57 -3.42 -11.26
CA GLU A 217 2.92 -3.36 -12.69
C GLU A 217 2.47 -4.58 -13.53
N LYS A 218 2.61 -5.81 -13.01
CA LYS A 218 2.28 -7.05 -13.76
C LYS A 218 0.94 -7.70 -13.41
N THR A 219 0.10 -7.01 -12.64
CA THR A 219 -1.16 -7.59 -12.13
C THR A 219 -2.11 -8.01 -13.25
N ASP A 220 -2.16 -7.25 -14.34
CA ASP A 220 -2.96 -7.57 -15.52
C ASP A 220 -2.44 -8.82 -16.25
N VAL A 221 -1.11 -9.00 -16.32
CA VAL A 221 -0.50 -10.23 -16.86
C VAL A 221 -0.83 -11.43 -15.99
N GLU A 222 -0.68 -11.33 -14.68
CA GLU A 222 -1.03 -12.41 -13.74
C GLU A 222 -2.53 -12.74 -13.81
N PHE A 223 -3.38 -11.71 -13.90
CA PHE A 223 -4.82 -11.86 -14.09
C PHE A 223 -5.14 -12.64 -15.37
N ASN A 224 -4.54 -12.25 -16.49
CA ASN A 224 -4.75 -12.92 -17.77
C ASN A 224 -4.38 -14.40 -17.71
N GLN A 225 -3.20 -14.71 -17.15
CA GLN A 225 -2.74 -16.09 -16.97
C GLN A 225 -3.68 -16.91 -16.07
N ALA A 226 -4.15 -16.32 -14.97
CA ALA A 226 -5.10 -16.96 -14.07
C ALA A 226 -6.44 -17.26 -14.78
N VAL A 227 -6.96 -16.28 -15.52
CA VAL A 227 -8.21 -16.44 -16.27
C VAL A 227 -8.08 -17.47 -17.39
N ASP A 228 -6.98 -17.43 -18.17
CA ASP A 228 -6.72 -18.43 -19.22
C ASP A 228 -6.69 -19.84 -18.64
N SER A 229 -5.96 -20.04 -17.53
CA SER A 229 -5.92 -21.34 -16.84
C SER A 229 -7.30 -21.79 -16.33
N LEU A 230 -8.15 -20.87 -15.88
CA LEU A 230 -9.50 -21.20 -15.42
C LEU A 230 -10.43 -21.53 -16.59
N LEU A 231 -10.33 -20.82 -17.71
CA LEU A 231 -11.06 -21.11 -18.95
C LEU A 231 -10.71 -22.52 -19.46
N ASP A 232 -9.43 -22.86 -19.50
CA ASP A 232 -8.95 -24.21 -19.90
C ASP A 232 -9.49 -25.31 -18.97
N LYS A 233 -9.74 -24.99 -17.70
CA LYS A 233 -10.35 -25.90 -16.71
C LYS A 233 -11.88 -25.92 -16.75
N GLY A 234 -12.50 -25.23 -17.72
CA GLY A 234 -13.94 -25.24 -17.92
C GLY A 234 -14.71 -24.23 -17.05
N MET A 235 -14.10 -23.08 -16.72
CA MET A 235 -14.80 -21.98 -16.08
C MET A 235 -16.01 -21.51 -16.91
N LYS A 236 -17.15 -21.38 -16.25
CA LYS A 236 -18.44 -20.92 -16.80
C LYS A 236 -18.93 -19.60 -16.20
N GLY A 237 -18.31 -19.14 -15.13
CA GLY A 237 -18.59 -17.86 -14.48
C GLY A 237 -17.36 -17.35 -13.75
N LEU A 238 -17.11 -16.04 -13.79
CA LEU A 238 -16.00 -15.39 -13.10
C LEU A 238 -16.50 -14.71 -11.83
N LEU A 239 -15.95 -15.11 -10.68
CA LEU A 239 -16.06 -14.41 -9.42
C LEU A 239 -14.76 -13.63 -9.17
N LEU A 240 -14.82 -12.31 -9.32
CA LEU A 240 -13.67 -11.42 -9.11
C LEU A 240 -13.68 -10.85 -7.70
N ASP A 241 -12.72 -11.24 -6.86
CA ASP A 241 -12.59 -10.78 -5.48
C ASP A 241 -11.65 -9.58 -5.37
N LEU A 242 -12.22 -8.41 -5.06
CA LEU A 242 -11.53 -7.14 -4.83
C LEU A 242 -11.59 -6.69 -3.37
N ARG A 243 -12.00 -7.57 -2.44
CA ARG A 243 -11.99 -7.30 -1.00
C ARG A 243 -10.57 -7.09 -0.51
N MET A 244 -10.41 -6.24 0.50
CA MET A 244 -9.09 -5.92 1.10
C MET A 244 -8.08 -5.34 0.09
N ASN A 245 -8.54 -4.84 -1.06
CA ASN A 245 -7.68 -4.31 -2.12
C ASN A 245 -7.66 -2.77 -2.10
N PRO A 246 -6.56 -2.13 -1.66
CA PRO A 246 -6.47 -0.67 -1.53
C PRO A 246 -6.30 0.07 -2.87
N GLY A 247 -6.29 -0.67 -3.98
CA GLY A 247 -6.06 -0.16 -5.32
C GLY A 247 -4.62 -0.34 -5.78
N GLY A 248 -4.11 0.66 -6.51
CA GLY A 248 -2.77 0.64 -7.11
C GLY A 248 -2.77 1.29 -8.49
N LEU A 249 -1.93 0.82 -9.40
CA LEU A 249 -1.72 1.40 -10.71
C LEU A 249 -2.98 1.36 -11.59
N VAL A 250 -3.35 2.53 -12.12
CA VAL A 250 -4.49 2.69 -13.03
C VAL A 250 -4.24 1.94 -14.34
N ASP A 251 -3.01 1.87 -14.81
CA ASP A 251 -2.67 1.20 -16.07
C ASP A 251 -2.94 -0.32 -16.01
N SER A 252 -2.50 -1.01 -14.96
CA SER A 252 -2.82 -2.43 -14.74
C SER A 252 -4.33 -2.65 -14.60
N THR A 253 -5.05 -1.68 -14.01
CA THR A 253 -6.51 -1.72 -13.88
C THR A 253 -7.19 -1.63 -15.25
N ILE A 254 -6.73 -0.73 -16.12
CA ILE A 254 -7.21 -0.59 -17.50
C ILE A 254 -6.88 -1.86 -18.28
N GLY A 255 -5.69 -2.45 -18.12
CA GLY A 255 -5.30 -3.71 -18.75
C GLY A 255 -6.27 -4.86 -18.45
N ILE A 256 -6.68 -5.01 -17.19
CA ILE A 256 -7.69 -6.00 -16.76
C ILE A 256 -9.07 -5.64 -17.33
N ALA A 257 -9.47 -4.36 -17.24
CA ALA A 257 -10.76 -3.91 -17.72
C ALA A 257 -10.90 -4.09 -19.25
N ASN A 258 -9.83 -3.89 -20.02
CA ASN A 258 -9.80 -4.13 -21.46
C ASN A 258 -10.13 -5.58 -21.82
N ARG A 259 -9.84 -6.56 -20.95
CA ARG A 259 -10.25 -7.95 -21.19
C ARG A 259 -11.74 -8.17 -20.96
N LEU A 260 -12.29 -7.58 -19.90
CA LEU A 260 -13.60 -7.93 -19.37
C LEU A 260 -14.74 -7.01 -19.86
N VAL A 261 -14.43 -5.74 -20.15
CA VAL A 261 -15.44 -4.73 -20.48
C VAL A 261 -15.62 -4.65 -22.00
N PRO A 262 -16.86 -4.61 -22.53
CA PRO A 262 -17.09 -4.50 -23.96
C PRO A 262 -16.35 -3.33 -24.62
N LYS A 263 -15.84 -3.55 -25.84
CA LYS A 263 -15.12 -2.55 -26.62
C LYS A 263 -15.86 -1.20 -26.67
N ASP A 264 -15.10 -0.11 -26.62
CA ASP A 264 -15.55 1.30 -26.68
C ASP A 264 -16.40 1.79 -25.50
N LYS A 265 -16.77 0.92 -24.56
CA LYS A 265 -17.43 1.33 -23.31
C LYS A 265 -16.46 2.09 -22.41
N VAL A 266 -17.00 3.02 -21.62
CA VAL A 266 -16.19 3.86 -20.73
C VAL A 266 -15.72 3.04 -19.53
N LEU A 267 -14.45 3.16 -19.18
CA LEU A 267 -13.84 2.53 -18.00
C LEU A 267 -13.84 3.51 -16.81
N LEU A 268 -13.30 4.71 -17.03
CA LEU A 268 -13.26 5.79 -16.06
C LEU A 268 -13.12 7.14 -16.77
N GLN A 269 -13.39 8.23 -16.04
CA GLN A 269 -13.11 9.59 -16.48
C GLN A 269 -12.19 10.27 -15.45
N VAL A 270 -11.08 10.84 -15.88
CA VAL A 270 -10.16 11.62 -15.02
C VAL A 270 -10.34 13.10 -15.31
N VAL A 271 -10.56 13.90 -14.27
CA VAL A 271 -10.84 15.34 -14.37
C VAL A 271 -9.89 16.10 -13.47
N ASN A 272 -9.04 16.95 -14.06
CA ASN A 272 -8.09 17.77 -13.31
C ASN A 272 -8.77 18.97 -12.65
N LYS A 273 -8.01 19.68 -11.82
CA LYS A 273 -8.40 20.97 -11.23
C LYS A 273 -9.01 21.90 -12.29
N ASN A 274 -10.18 22.46 -11.97
CA ASN A 274 -10.97 23.38 -12.79
C ASN A 274 -11.56 22.79 -14.09
N GLY A 275 -11.49 21.47 -14.30
CA GLY A 275 -12.06 20.82 -15.48
C GLY A 275 -11.37 21.15 -16.80
N SER A 276 -10.21 21.83 -16.76
CA SER A 276 -9.42 22.21 -17.93
C SER A 276 -8.94 21.00 -18.74
N ARG A 277 -8.83 19.84 -18.09
CA ARG A 277 -8.53 18.56 -18.71
C ARG A 277 -9.53 17.51 -18.22
N LYS A 278 -10.15 16.83 -19.18
CA LYS A 278 -10.98 15.65 -18.96
C LYS A 278 -10.51 14.54 -19.89
N ILE A 279 -10.01 13.44 -19.33
CA ILE A 279 -9.65 12.24 -20.07
C ILE A 279 -10.74 11.21 -19.84
N THR A 280 -11.22 10.57 -20.91
CA THR A 280 -12.15 9.44 -20.83
C THR A 280 -11.44 8.21 -21.34
N TYR A 281 -11.23 7.23 -20.46
CA TYR A 281 -10.64 5.96 -20.80
C TYR A 281 -11.74 5.01 -21.28
N ARG A 282 -11.51 4.31 -22.38
CA ARG A 282 -12.45 3.36 -22.98
C ARG A 282 -11.80 2.00 -23.14
N SER A 283 -12.63 0.96 -23.11
CA SER A 283 -12.16 -0.41 -23.29
C SER A 283 -11.62 -0.61 -24.70
N GLU A 284 -10.40 -1.13 -24.79
CA GLU A 284 -9.75 -1.57 -26.01
C GLU A 284 -9.89 -3.08 -26.23
N GLN A 285 -10.98 -3.68 -25.75
CA GLN A 285 -11.22 -5.12 -25.82
C GLN A 285 -10.96 -5.68 -27.22
N LYS A 286 -10.12 -6.73 -27.26
CA LYS A 286 -9.75 -7.46 -28.48
C LYS A 286 -10.77 -8.55 -28.81
N GLU A 287 -11.07 -9.40 -27.83
CA GLU A 287 -12.00 -10.51 -27.96
C GLU A 287 -13.22 -10.30 -27.05
N PRO A 288 -14.46 -10.47 -27.56
CA PRO A 288 -15.65 -10.32 -26.75
C PRO A 288 -15.67 -11.28 -25.56
N TRP A 289 -15.79 -10.72 -24.36
CA TRP A 289 -16.00 -11.50 -23.15
C TRP A 289 -17.47 -11.93 -23.03
N THR A 290 -17.71 -13.24 -22.91
CA THR A 290 -19.06 -13.83 -22.88
C THR A 290 -19.43 -14.52 -21.56
N ILE A 291 -18.47 -14.69 -20.66
CA ILE A 291 -18.66 -15.40 -19.39
C ILE A 291 -19.29 -14.46 -18.35
N PRO A 292 -20.33 -14.84 -17.61
CA PRO A 292 -20.90 -14.01 -16.54
C PRO A 292 -19.86 -13.58 -15.48
N ILE A 293 -19.97 -12.35 -14.99
CA ILE A 293 -19.06 -11.77 -13.98
C ILE A 293 -19.86 -11.33 -12.75
N VAL A 294 -19.38 -11.71 -11.57
CA VAL A 294 -19.75 -11.11 -10.28
C VAL A 294 -18.48 -10.60 -9.60
N VAL A 295 -18.56 -9.43 -8.97
CA VAL A 295 -17.42 -8.79 -8.28
C VAL A 295 -17.73 -8.69 -6.80
N LEU A 296 -16.80 -9.14 -5.95
CA LEU A 296 -16.85 -8.96 -4.51
C LEU A 296 -16.11 -7.68 -4.12
N ILE A 297 -16.75 -6.87 -3.27
CA ILE A 297 -16.19 -5.63 -2.72
C ILE A 297 -16.44 -5.56 -1.20
N ASP A 298 -15.56 -4.86 -0.50
CA ASP A 298 -15.71 -4.52 0.91
C ASP A 298 -15.26 -3.09 1.22
N GLU A 299 -15.31 -2.69 2.49
CA GLU A 299 -14.89 -1.37 2.97
C GLU A 299 -13.43 -1.00 2.63
N SER A 300 -12.60 -1.99 2.32
CA SER A 300 -11.18 -1.82 2.00
C SER A 300 -10.91 -1.78 0.49
N SER A 301 -11.89 -2.15 -0.34
CA SER A 301 -11.85 -1.94 -1.79
C SER A 301 -11.77 -0.44 -2.08
N ALA A 302 -10.61 0.03 -2.56
CA ALA A 302 -10.37 1.45 -2.76
C ALA A 302 -9.74 1.76 -4.13
N SER A 303 -9.94 2.98 -4.62
CA SER A 303 -9.23 3.54 -5.79
C SER A 303 -9.34 2.64 -7.02
N SER A 304 -8.25 2.08 -7.54
CA SER A 304 -8.26 1.18 -8.69
C SER A 304 -9.20 -0.03 -8.55
N ALA A 305 -9.40 -0.57 -7.34
CA ALA A 305 -10.40 -1.61 -7.10
C ALA A 305 -11.83 -1.08 -7.37
N GLU A 306 -12.11 0.15 -6.93
CA GLU A 306 -13.38 0.84 -7.17
C GLU A 306 -13.55 1.23 -8.64
N VAL A 307 -12.47 1.60 -9.33
CA VAL A 307 -12.47 1.86 -10.78
C VAL A 307 -12.87 0.60 -11.54
N LEU A 308 -12.23 -0.55 -11.24
CA LEU A 308 -12.56 -1.82 -11.90
C LEU A 308 -13.99 -2.26 -11.57
N ALA A 309 -14.41 -2.18 -10.30
CA ALA A 309 -15.77 -2.50 -9.90
C ALA A 309 -16.81 -1.62 -10.61
N ALA A 310 -16.57 -0.30 -10.68
CA ALA A 310 -17.46 0.63 -11.39
C ALA A 310 -17.50 0.35 -12.90
N ALA A 311 -16.36 0.08 -13.53
CA ALA A 311 -16.28 -0.26 -14.95
C ALA A 311 -17.06 -1.54 -15.25
N LEU A 312 -16.87 -2.59 -14.45
CA LEU A 312 -17.56 -3.86 -14.63
C LEU A 312 -19.06 -3.74 -14.39
N ARG A 313 -19.48 -3.04 -13.33
CA ARG A 313 -20.90 -2.84 -13.04
C ARG A 313 -21.58 -1.97 -14.09
N ASP A 314 -21.06 -0.78 -14.33
CA ASP A 314 -21.74 0.25 -15.12
C ASP A 314 -21.61 -0.01 -16.65
N SER A 315 -20.50 -0.65 -17.09
CA SER A 315 -20.19 -0.83 -18.52
C SER A 315 -20.22 -2.27 -19.01
N ALA A 316 -20.01 -3.27 -18.15
CA ALA A 316 -20.08 -4.69 -18.50
C ALA A 316 -21.34 -5.40 -17.93
N GLY A 317 -22.12 -4.74 -17.08
CA GLY A 317 -23.33 -5.30 -16.48
C GLY A 317 -23.08 -6.34 -15.38
N ALA A 318 -21.86 -6.38 -14.84
CA ALA A 318 -21.52 -7.25 -13.71
C ALA A 318 -22.30 -6.83 -12.44
N LYS A 319 -22.52 -7.78 -11.53
CA LYS A 319 -23.11 -7.49 -10.22
C LYS A 319 -22.04 -7.32 -9.16
N LEU A 320 -22.19 -6.31 -8.31
CA LEU A 320 -21.36 -6.11 -7.13
C LEU A 320 -22.01 -6.77 -5.91
N VAL A 321 -21.24 -7.55 -5.16
CA VAL A 321 -21.69 -8.26 -3.95
C VAL A 321 -20.78 -7.89 -2.79
N GLY A 322 -21.34 -7.78 -1.58
CA GLY A 322 -20.57 -7.52 -0.37
C GLY A 322 -21.07 -6.29 0.38
N VAL A 323 -20.17 -5.37 0.71
CA VAL A 323 -20.50 -4.11 1.41
C VAL A 323 -19.93 -2.91 0.67
N LYS A 324 -20.33 -1.71 1.10
CA LYS A 324 -19.92 -0.44 0.48
C LYS A 324 -18.39 -0.29 0.49
N SER A 325 -17.84 0.13 -0.65
CA SER A 325 -16.40 0.37 -0.82
C SER A 325 -15.89 1.64 -0.12
N PHE A 326 -14.57 1.83 -0.11
CA PHE A 326 -13.89 2.87 0.67
C PHE A 326 -14.28 4.31 0.28
N GLY A 327 -14.36 4.62 -1.01
CA GLY A 327 -14.64 5.98 -1.51
C GLY A 327 -13.41 6.81 -1.85
N LYS A 328 -12.38 6.22 -2.46
CA LYS A 328 -11.19 6.97 -2.90
C LYS A 328 -11.36 7.44 -4.35
N GLY A 329 -12.12 8.52 -4.53
CA GLY A 329 -12.45 9.14 -5.82
C GLY A 329 -11.40 10.11 -6.41
N ILE A 330 -10.16 10.04 -5.96
CA ILE A 330 -9.08 10.98 -6.30
C ILE A 330 -7.88 10.24 -6.88
N VAL A 331 -7.08 10.94 -7.67
CA VAL A 331 -5.89 10.43 -8.34
C VAL A 331 -4.68 11.17 -7.82
N GLN A 332 -3.74 10.42 -7.27
CA GLN A 332 -2.41 10.91 -6.94
C GLN A 332 -1.47 10.65 -8.10
N THR A 333 -0.67 11.65 -8.46
CA THR A 333 0.57 11.45 -9.20
C THR A 333 1.71 11.39 -8.20
N PHE A 334 2.80 10.74 -8.57
CA PHE A 334 4.03 10.85 -7.80
C PHE A 334 5.21 11.16 -8.71
N ARG A 335 6.18 11.90 -8.17
CA ARG A 335 7.44 12.20 -8.82
C ARG A 335 8.57 11.84 -7.87
N GLN A 336 9.41 10.90 -8.28
CA GLN A 336 10.66 10.61 -7.59
C GLN A 336 11.75 11.60 -8.06
N PHE A 337 12.52 12.11 -7.11
CA PHE A 337 13.66 12.98 -7.33
C PHE A 337 14.96 12.18 -7.31
N GLY A 338 16.07 12.80 -7.76
CA GLY A 338 17.37 12.12 -7.88
C GLY A 338 17.99 11.69 -6.55
N ASP A 339 17.50 12.20 -5.42
CA ASP A 339 17.92 11.83 -4.06
C ASP A 339 17.03 10.72 -3.45
N GLY A 340 16.14 10.11 -4.24
CA GLY A 340 15.22 9.05 -3.81
C GLY A 340 13.93 9.57 -3.17
N SER A 341 13.84 10.86 -2.82
CA SER A 341 12.62 11.45 -2.28
C SER A 341 11.48 11.43 -3.29
N VAL A 342 10.23 11.45 -2.80
CA VAL A 342 9.03 11.38 -3.64
C VAL A 342 8.03 12.43 -3.22
N LEU A 343 7.58 13.26 -4.16
CA LEU A 343 6.37 14.05 -4.00
C LEU A 343 5.19 13.25 -4.54
N LYS A 344 4.22 12.93 -3.67
CA LYS A 344 2.92 12.36 -4.02
C LYS A 344 1.86 13.45 -3.86
N LEU A 345 1.12 13.74 -4.92
CA LEU A 345 0.20 14.88 -4.97
C LEU A 345 -1.15 14.49 -5.56
N THR A 346 -2.23 14.87 -4.89
CA THR A 346 -3.59 14.76 -5.44
C THR A 346 -3.79 15.83 -6.52
N GLU A 347 -3.83 15.41 -7.79
CA GLU A 347 -3.95 16.34 -8.92
C GLU A 347 -5.33 16.31 -9.60
N SER A 348 -6.07 15.20 -9.44
CA SER A 348 -7.30 14.97 -10.20
C SER A 348 -8.33 14.18 -9.40
N GLN A 349 -9.59 14.28 -9.81
CA GLN A 349 -10.63 13.34 -9.43
C GLN A 349 -10.83 12.31 -10.54
N TRP A 350 -11.23 11.10 -10.19
CA TRP A 350 -11.76 10.15 -11.16
C TRP A 350 -13.26 9.96 -10.96
N ARG A 351 -13.97 9.64 -12.04
CA ARG A 351 -15.42 9.42 -12.04
C ARG A 351 -15.74 8.09 -12.70
N THR A 352 -16.82 7.47 -12.24
CA THR A 352 -17.35 6.22 -12.81
C THR A 352 -17.72 6.38 -14.29
N PRO A 353 -17.98 5.28 -15.03
CA PRO A 353 -18.48 5.37 -16.40
C PRO A 353 -19.70 6.29 -16.56
N SER A 354 -20.61 6.26 -15.58
CA SER A 354 -21.79 7.15 -15.52
C SER A 354 -21.48 8.60 -15.12
N GLY A 355 -20.21 8.95 -14.88
CA GLY A 355 -19.77 10.29 -14.50
C GLY A 355 -19.93 10.65 -13.02
N LYS A 356 -20.18 9.68 -12.12
CA LYS A 356 -20.31 9.95 -10.68
C LYS A 356 -18.94 10.09 -10.03
N TRP A 357 -18.78 11.07 -9.15
CA TRP A 357 -17.61 11.19 -8.27
C TRP A 357 -17.91 10.51 -6.92
N ILE A 358 -17.12 9.49 -6.58
CA ILE A 358 -17.38 8.58 -5.45
C ILE A 358 -16.57 8.93 -4.20
N HIS A 359 -15.82 10.03 -4.22
CA HIS A 359 -14.95 10.40 -3.10
C HIS A 359 -15.76 10.56 -1.80
N GLU A 360 -15.26 9.92 -0.73
CA GLU A 360 -15.87 9.85 0.61
C GLU A 360 -17.25 9.17 0.66
N LYS A 361 -17.70 8.61 -0.47
CA LYS A 361 -19.02 7.96 -0.60
C LYS A 361 -18.88 6.46 -0.78
N GLY A 362 -17.93 6.05 -1.62
CA GLY A 362 -17.77 4.66 -2.04
C GLY A 362 -18.80 4.24 -3.10
N ILE A 363 -18.80 2.95 -3.38
CA ILE A 363 -19.67 2.26 -4.31
C ILE A 363 -20.51 1.27 -3.50
N GLU A 364 -21.83 1.42 -3.57
CA GLU A 364 -22.76 0.46 -2.97
C GLU A 364 -22.80 -0.84 -3.79
N PRO A 365 -22.87 -2.02 -3.12
CA PRO A 365 -23.08 -3.29 -3.80
C PRO A 365 -24.51 -3.41 -4.33
N ASP A 366 -24.70 -4.20 -5.39
CA ASP A 366 -26.03 -4.58 -5.87
C ASP A 366 -26.70 -5.59 -4.92
N VAL A 367 -25.91 -6.50 -4.33
CA VAL A 367 -26.36 -7.50 -3.37
C VAL A 367 -25.55 -7.36 -2.09
N LYS A 368 -26.20 -6.94 -1.01
CA LYS A 368 -25.55 -6.80 0.29
C LYS A 368 -25.24 -8.18 0.88
N ALA A 369 -23.98 -8.40 1.22
CA ALA A 369 -23.51 -9.57 1.96
C ALA A 369 -22.47 -9.13 2.99
N VAL A 370 -22.66 -9.53 4.25
CA VAL A 370 -21.79 -9.12 5.35
C VAL A 370 -21.00 -10.34 5.85
N LEU A 371 -19.73 -10.12 6.18
CA LEU A 371 -18.99 -11.10 6.95
C LEU A 371 -19.56 -11.21 8.36
N PRO A 372 -19.43 -12.38 9.01
CA PRO A 372 -19.80 -12.54 10.41
C PRO A 372 -18.97 -11.62 11.31
N ALA A 373 -19.52 -11.24 12.47
CA ALA A 373 -18.89 -10.28 13.38
C ALA A 373 -17.46 -10.67 13.76
N TYR A 374 -17.20 -11.97 13.91
CA TYR A 374 -15.88 -12.48 14.28
C TYR A 374 -14.79 -12.19 13.25
N ALA A 375 -15.15 -11.96 11.97
CA ALA A 375 -14.19 -11.66 10.92
C ALA A 375 -13.53 -10.26 11.08
N ARG A 376 -14.11 -9.41 11.92
CA ARG A 376 -13.62 -8.05 12.22
C ARG A 376 -12.99 -7.92 13.59
N LEU A 377 -12.82 -9.03 14.31
CA LEU A 377 -12.19 -9.01 15.62
C LEU A 377 -10.73 -8.57 15.49
N PRO A 378 -10.24 -7.71 16.40
CA PRO A 378 -8.85 -7.30 16.40
C PRO A 378 -7.94 -8.51 16.64
N VAL A 379 -6.70 -8.40 16.16
CA VAL A 379 -5.66 -9.40 16.42
C VAL A 379 -5.40 -9.46 17.92
N LEU A 380 -5.40 -10.67 18.49
CA LEU A 380 -5.03 -10.86 19.88
C LEU A 380 -3.52 -10.60 20.07
N PRO A 381 -3.11 -9.92 21.16
CA PRO A 381 -1.70 -9.75 21.46
C PRO A 381 -1.06 -11.13 21.66
N THR A 382 0.08 -11.35 21.01
CA THR A 382 0.82 -12.62 21.14
C THR A 382 1.91 -12.56 22.22
N ASP A 383 2.25 -11.36 22.67
CA ASP A 383 3.30 -11.05 23.65
C ASP A 383 2.74 -10.80 25.06
N GLU A 384 1.42 -10.71 25.21
CA GLU A 384 0.74 -10.59 26.49
C GLU A 384 0.19 -11.94 26.97
N VAL A 385 0.06 -12.08 28.29
CA VAL A 385 -0.57 -13.24 28.93
C VAL A 385 -1.89 -12.80 29.54
N LEU A 386 -3.01 -13.28 28.99
CA LEU A 386 -4.33 -13.13 29.61
C LEU A 386 -4.62 -14.38 30.44
N LYS A 387 -5.16 -14.17 31.64
CA LYS A 387 -5.44 -15.21 32.63
C LYS A 387 -6.53 -14.74 33.57
N GLU A 388 -7.01 -15.62 34.44
CA GLU A 388 -8.02 -15.28 35.44
C GLU A 388 -7.74 -13.96 36.18
N GLY A 389 -8.75 -13.10 36.24
CA GLY A 389 -8.69 -11.76 36.81
C GLY A 389 -8.27 -10.66 35.82
N ALA A 390 -7.84 -11.01 34.60
CA ALA A 390 -7.66 -10.03 33.53
C ALA A 390 -9.01 -9.49 33.05
N TYR A 391 -9.04 -8.25 32.55
CA TYR A 391 -10.25 -7.64 32.01
C TYR A 391 -9.93 -6.65 30.89
N GLY A 392 -10.94 -6.33 30.07
CA GLY A 392 -10.87 -5.32 29.01
C GLY A 392 -11.04 -5.90 27.61
N GLN A 393 -10.75 -5.08 26.60
CA GLN A 393 -11.07 -5.39 25.20
C GLN A 393 -10.33 -6.62 24.67
N GLY A 394 -9.11 -6.89 25.13
CA GLY A 394 -8.35 -8.08 24.73
C GLY A 394 -9.01 -9.37 25.20
N VAL A 395 -9.54 -9.38 26.43
CA VAL A 395 -10.29 -10.52 26.98
C VAL A 395 -11.62 -10.69 26.24
N LYS A 396 -12.34 -9.60 25.99
CA LYS A 396 -13.59 -9.65 25.22
C LYS A 396 -13.39 -10.24 23.83
N THR A 397 -12.31 -9.81 23.16
CA THR A 397 -11.92 -10.33 21.86
C THR A 397 -11.62 -11.84 21.92
N LEU A 398 -10.93 -12.30 22.97
CA LEU A 398 -10.66 -13.72 23.19
C LEU A 398 -11.95 -14.52 23.35
N GLU A 399 -12.87 -14.06 24.19
CA GLU A 399 -14.18 -14.69 24.43
C GLU A 399 -14.96 -14.81 23.10
N GLU A 400 -15.08 -13.72 22.35
CA GLU A 400 -15.76 -13.68 21.05
C GLU A 400 -15.11 -14.61 20.01
N MET A 401 -13.78 -14.73 20.01
CA MET A 401 -13.06 -15.67 19.15
C MET A 401 -13.32 -17.13 19.54
N LEU A 402 -13.28 -17.46 20.83
CA LEU A 402 -13.56 -18.80 21.36
C LEU A 402 -14.97 -19.25 20.98
N MET A 403 -15.97 -18.40 21.18
CA MET A 403 -17.35 -18.67 20.74
C MET A 403 -17.43 -18.92 19.24
N ALA A 404 -16.75 -18.10 18.43
CA ALA A 404 -16.78 -18.24 16.98
C ALA A 404 -16.18 -19.57 16.47
N VAL A 405 -15.21 -20.14 17.20
CA VAL A 405 -14.61 -21.44 16.88
C VAL A 405 -15.22 -22.62 17.68
N GLY A 406 -16.30 -22.38 18.43
CA GLY A 406 -17.13 -23.43 19.04
C GLY A 406 -16.84 -23.78 20.49
N TYR A 407 -16.12 -22.92 21.22
CA TYR A 407 -15.87 -23.06 22.66
C TYR A 407 -16.71 -22.05 23.42
N ASP A 408 -17.22 -22.43 24.59
CA ASP A 408 -18.12 -21.59 25.40
C ASP A 408 -17.35 -20.96 26.58
N PRO A 409 -16.93 -19.68 26.47
CA PRO A 409 -16.32 -18.94 27.57
C PRO A 409 -17.35 -18.28 28.48
N GLY A 410 -18.65 -18.56 28.31
CA GLY A 410 -19.73 -17.78 28.93
C GLY A 410 -20.05 -16.50 28.15
N ASN A 411 -20.56 -15.47 28.86
CA ASN A 411 -20.91 -14.20 28.23
C ASN A 411 -19.65 -13.36 27.95
N PRO A 412 -19.51 -12.74 26.75
CA PRO A 412 -18.36 -11.92 26.40
C PRO A 412 -18.38 -10.54 27.09
N GLU A 413 -18.15 -10.53 28.40
CA GLU A 413 -18.16 -9.33 29.24
C GLU A 413 -16.76 -8.68 29.31
N GLY A 414 -15.74 -9.33 28.73
CA GLY A 414 -14.36 -8.90 28.80
C GLY A 414 -13.76 -9.10 30.19
N ILE A 415 -14.14 -10.17 30.88
CA ILE A 415 -13.67 -10.54 32.20
C ILE A 415 -13.19 -11.98 32.12
N PHE A 416 -11.89 -12.18 32.34
CA PHE A 416 -11.30 -13.50 32.25
C PHE A 416 -11.62 -14.23 33.55
N ASP A 417 -12.70 -14.98 33.55
CA ASP A 417 -13.20 -15.77 34.67
C ASP A 417 -12.88 -17.26 34.50
N ALA A 418 -13.46 -18.09 35.38
CA ALA A 418 -13.25 -19.53 35.36
C ALA A 418 -13.83 -20.20 34.11
N ASP A 419 -14.92 -19.68 33.55
CA ASP A 419 -15.54 -20.21 32.32
C ASP A 419 -14.65 -19.91 31.11
N THR A 420 -14.11 -18.69 31.04
CA THR A 420 -13.10 -18.31 30.03
C THR A 420 -11.84 -19.16 30.16
N ALA A 421 -11.34 -19.38 31.38
CA ALA A 421 -10.17 -20.23 31.62
C ALA A 421 -10.41 -21.67 31.17
N ALA A 422 -11.58 -22.24 31.49
CA ALA A 422 -11.97 -23.57 31.08
C ALA A 422 -12.10 -23.70 29.55
N ALA A 423 -12.67 -22.70 28.88
CA ALA A 423 -12.77 -22.66 27.42
C ALA A 423 -11.39 -22.60 26.75
N VAL A 424 -10.47 -21.77 27.27
CA VAL A 424 -9.08 -21.70 26.79
C VAL A 424 -8.36 -23.04 27.01
N GLU A 425 -8.53 -23.65 28.18
CA GLU A 425 -7.91 -24.93 28.48
C GLU A 425 -8.42 -26.04 27.57
N GLN A 426 -9.73 -26.09 27.31
CA GLN A 426 -10.35 -27.04 26.39
C GLN A 426 -9.82 -26.84 24.96
N PHE A 427 -9.78 -25.59 24.48
CA PHE A 427 -9.18 -25.25 23.18
C PHE A 427 -7.73 -25.72 23.08
N GLN A 428 -6.94 -25.49 24.13
CA GLN A 428 -5.54 -25.94 24.18
C GLN A 428 -5.43 -27.47 24.08
N ARG A 429 -6.28 -28.22 24.79
CA ARG A 429 -6.30 -29.69 24.72
C ARG A 429 -6.61 -30.18 23.30
N ASP A 430 -7.63 -29.61 22.67
CA ASP A 430 -8.08 -30.01 21.34
C ASP A 430 -7.04 -29.68 20.25
N GLU A 431 -6.33 -28.56 20.41
CA GLU A 431 -5.25 -28.15 19.50
C GLU A 431 -3.87 -28.73 19.88
N LYS A 432 -3.80 -29.64 20.87
CA LYS A 432 -2.57 -30.31 21.35
C LYS A 432 -1.50 -29.33 21.85
N LEU A 433 -1.94 -28.24 22.49
CA LEU A 433 -1.12 -27.27 23.21
C LEU A 433 -1.05 -27.64 24.71
N THR A 434 -0.14 -27.00 25.45
CA THR A 434 -0.12 -27.13 26.91
C THR A 434 -1.39 -26.52 27.51
N PRO A 435 -2.20 -27.28 28.26
CA PRO A 435 -3.48 -26.80 28.80
C PRO A 435 -3.24 -25.97 30.07
N THR A 436 -2.90 -24.70 29.89
CA THR A 436 -2.59 -23.76 30.98
C THR A 436 -3.82 -23.01 31.47
N GLY A 437 -4.91 -23.00 30.71
CA GLY A 437 -6.06 -22.11 30.95
C GLY A 437 -5.72 -20.62 30.79
N MET A 438 -4.52 -20.32 30.31
CA MET A 438 -4.02 -18.97 30.08
C MET A 438 -3.82 -18.73 28.59
N MET A 439 -4.13 -17.52 28.15
CA MET A 439 -4.00 -17.11 26.77
C MET A 439 -2.67 -16.40 26.54
N SER A 440 -1.82 -16.95 25.68
CA SER A 440 -0.56 -16.32 25.28
C SER A 440 -0.06 -16.88 23.95
N GLY A 441 0.72 -16.11 23.20
CA GLY A 441 1.62 -16.62 22.18
C GLY A 441 0.99 -17.63 21.22
N ARG A 442 1.44 -18.89 21.27
CA ARG A 442 0.90 -20.00 20.46
C ARG A 442 -0.60 -20.19 20.54
N THR A 443 -1.20 -20.04 21.72
CA THR A 443 -2.66 -20.18 21.87
C THR A 443 -3.37 -19.08 21.07
N ALA A 444 -2.85 -17.84 21.11
CA ALA A 444 -3.37 -16.70 20.32
C ALA A 444 -3.22 -16.93 18.84
N PHE A 445 -2.03 -17.31 18.41
CA PHE A 445 -1.78 -17.65 17.02
C PHE A 445 -2.74 -18.74 16.53
N LYS A 446 -2.88 -19.82 17.30
CA LYS A 446 -3.69 -20.97 16.91
C LYS A 446 -5.18 -20.64 16.87
N LEU A 447 -5.68 -19.86 17.82
CA LEU A 447 -7.07 -19.41 17.84
C LEU A 447 -7.39 -18.55 16.63
N MET A 448 -6.53 -17.57 16.32
CA MET A 448 -6.66 -16.74 15.12
C MET A 448 -6.54 -17.55 13.82
N ASP A 449 -5.67 -18.55 13.78
CA ASP A 449 -5.53 -19.49 12.65
C ASP A 449 -6.81 -20.30 12.42
N ARG A 450 -7.42 -20.83 13.48
CA ARG A 450 -8.71 -21.54 13.42
C ARG A 450 -9.84 -20.62 12.95
N LEU A 451 -9.86 -19.37 13.40
CA LEU A 451 -10.85 -18.39 12.95
C LEU A 451 -10.71 -18.07 11.46
N ARG A 452 -9.47 -17.90 10.97
CA ARG A 452 -9.18 -17.72 9.53
C ARG A 452 -9.57 -18.93 8.71
N ALA A 453 -9.27 -20.14 9.19
CA ALA A 453 -9.67 -21.38 8.53
C ALA A 453 -11.20 -21.49 8.42
N LYS A 454 -11.92 -21.20 9.51
CA LYS A 454 -13.39 -21.16 9.51
C LYS A 454 -13.92 -20.17 8.47
N LEU A 455 -13.37 -18.96 8.40
CA LEU A 455 -13.79 -17.97 7.41
C LEU A 455 -13.47 -18.39 5.97
N ALA A 456 -12.35 -19.10 5.74
CA ALA A 456 -11.98 -19.60 4.42
C ALA A 456 -12.88 -20.74 3.93
N GLU A 457 -13.47 -21.50 4.85
CA GLU A 457 -14.42 -22.59 4.58
C GLU A 457 -15.87 -22.09 4.43
N ASP A 458 -16.26 -21.11 5.25
CA ASP A 458 -17.61 -20.56 5.37
C ASP A 458 -17.54 -19.03 5.27
N ASP A 459 -17.46 -18.54 4.03
CA ASP A 459 -17.44 -17.11 3.68
C ASP A 459 -18.80 -16.71 3.08
N PRO A 460 -19.70 -16.09 3.87
CA PRO A 460 -21.03 -15.73 3.42
C PRO A 460 -21.05 -14.76 2.23
N GLN A 461 -20.01 -13.95 2.05
CA GLN A 461 -19.91 -13.07 0.90
C GLN A 461 -19.58 -13.87 -0.36
N VAL A 462 -18.62 -14.79 -0.30
CA VAL A 462 -18.29 -15.69 -1.42
C VAL A 462 -19.48 -16.56 -1.78
N ASP A 463 -20.19 -17.12 -0.79
CA ASP A 463 -21.39 -17.93 -1.04
C ASP A 463 -22.48 -17.10 -1.71
N THR A 464 -22.79 -15.91 -1.19
CA THR A 464 -23.78 -15.01 -1.81
C THR A 464 -23.39 -14.63 -3.24
N ALA A 465 -22.10 -14.38 -3.49
CA ALA A 465 -21.61 -14.04 -4.81
C ALA A 465 -21.65 -15.22 -5.78
N ARG A 466 -21.33 -16.44 -5.31
CA ARG A 466 -21.47 -17.68 -6.07
C ARG A 466 -22.92 -17.93 -6.44
N ASP A 467 -23.85 -17.79 -5.51
CA ASP A 467 -25.28 -18.00 -5.75
C ASP A 467 -25.84 -16.97 -6.72
N THR A 468 -25.40 -15.71 -6.58
CA THR A 468 -25.72 -14.63 -7.54
C THR A 468 -25.22 -14.97 -8.94
N LEU A 469 -23.99 -15.45 -9.06
CA LEU A 469 -23.38 -15.83 -10.33
C LEU A 469 -24.07 -17.03 -10.97
N GLN A 470 -24.40 -18.07 -10.17
CA GLN A 470 -25.16 -19.23 -10.64
C GLN A 470 -26.55 -18.84 -11.14
N ALA A 471 -27.25 -17.95 -10.43
CA ALA A 471 -28.54 -17.45 -10.87
C ALA A 471 -28.47 -16.72 -12.23
N ILE A 472 -27.38 -15.99 -12.49
CA ILE A 472 -27.13 -15.36 -13.81
C ILE A 472 -26.88 -16.43 -14.87
N MET A 473 -26.02 -17.42 -14.58
CA MET A 473 -25.68 -18.50 -15.51
C MET A 473 -26.91 -19.34 -15.92
N THR A 474 -27.84 -19.61 -15.00
CA THR A 474 -29.07 -20.36 -15.30
C THR A 474 -30.10 -19.61 -16.14
N LYS A 475 -30.00 -18.28 -16.22
CA LYS A 475 -30.92 -17.43 -16.99
C LYS A 475 -30.43 -17.16 -18.41
N GLN A 476 -29.19 -17.52 -18.74
CA GLN A 476 -28.69 -17.44 -20.12
C GLN A 476 -29.20 -18.68 -20.89
N PRO A 477 -29.93 -18.48 -22.00
CA PRO A 477 -30.55 -19.56 -22.77
C PRO A 477 -29.54 -20.47 -23.48
#